data_AF-A0A1Y2MKA3-F1
#
_entry.id   AF-A0A1Y2MKA3-F1
#
_cell.length_a   1.000
_cell.length_b   1.000
_cell.length_c   1.000
_cell.angle_alpha   90.00
_cell.angle_beta   90.00
_cell.angle_gamma   90.00
#
_symmetry.space_group_name_H-M   'P 1'
#
loop_
_entity.id
_entity.type
_entity.pdbx_description
1 polymer ?
#
loop_
_entity_poly.entity_id
_entity_poly.type
_entity_poly.pdbx_seq_one_letter_code
_entity_poly.pdbx_strand_id
1 'polypeptide(L)'
;MPTEQPEQSTSVMTAMSGPTAGIPRPARLLTQNSEMREIGAWNWSLPAWAGRLPDGRTYNTCPSAGVCAQVCYARQGTYLFPTVRAKHHANLAYVLDDLDGWTTAMLAELAHPRMRGAWVRIHDAGDFFSDTYLTAWLTVCRERPDTNFYAYTKEIDRFRRLVEPDPPANLLWVYSYGGTQDPAIDPDRDRVADVFPDTTAITDAGWTSNEASDLLAVLGPRLVGVPANRIPHFVKRLQGRRFSEWQAELDADRRARHRRRRPGDRGDQRGPGRRSRRTSGSTDAPAQ
;
A
#
# COMPACT_ATOMS: atom_id res chain seq x y z
N MET A 1 68.61 -5.20 23.77
CA MET A 1 68.40 -6.02 22.55
C MET A 1 66.91 -6.02 22.28
N PRO A 2 66.48 -5.39 21.19
CA PRO A 2 65.12 -4.94 20.95
C PRO A 2 64.31 -6.02 20.23
N THR A 3 62.99 -5.92 20.29
CA THR A 3 62.18 -6.40 19.17
C THR A 3 61.06 -5.39 18.95
N GLU A 4 61.23 -4.66 17.85
CA GLU A 4 60.35 -3.67 17.26
C GLU A 4 59.16 -4.33 16.54
N GLN A 5 57.98 -3.70 16.69
CA GLN A 5 56.96 -3.39 15.68
C GLN A 5 56.10 -4.52 15.03
N PRO A 6 54.96 -4.22 14.35
CA PRO A 6 54.28 -2.92 14.17
C PRO A 6 52.75 -2.89 14.43
N GLU A 7 52.29 -1.63 14.43
CA GLU A 7 50.96 -1.05 14.27
C GLU A 7 49.94 -1.81 13.41
N GLN A 8 48.65 -1.78 13.81
CA GLN A 8 47.54 -1.53 12.87
C GLN A 8 46.50 -0.61 13.52
N SER A 9 46.60 0.66 13.16
CA SER A 9 45.58 1.69 13.35
C SER A 9 44.44 1.44 12.36
N THR A 10 43.35 0.82 12.80
CA THR A 10 42.10 0.81 12.04
C THR A 10 41.37 2.11 12.30
N SER A 11 41.72 3.12 11.49
CA SER A 11 40.96 4.35 11.35
C SER A 11 39.56 4.01 10.85
N VAL A 12 38.56 4.12 11.74
CA VAL A 12 37.16 4.02 11.38
C VAL A 12 36.82 5.31 10.62
N MET A 13 36.83 5.23 9.30
CA MET A 13 36.35 6.32 8.44
C MET A 13 34.85 6.47 8.66
N THR A 14 34.47 7.34 9.60
CA THR A 14 33.14 7.94 9.63
C THR A 14 32.98 8.74 8.36
N ALA A 15 32.24 8.20 7.39
CA ALA A 15 31.75 8.95 6.26
C ALA A 15 30.74 9.99 6.78
N MET A 16 31.23 11.17 7.15
CA MET A 16 30.41 12.35 7.32
C MET A 16 29.95 12.77 5.91
N SER A 17 28.75 12.34 5.53
CA SER A 17 28.08 12.83 4.33
C SER A 17 27.88 14.34 4.47
N GLY A 18 28.66 15.11 3.71
CA GLY A 18 28.44 16.55 3.55
C GLY A 18 27.10 16.84 2.87
N PRO A 19 26.60 18.09 2.97
CA PRO A 19 25.29 18.45 2.43
C PRO A 19 25.27 18.28 0.90
N THR A 20 24.51 17.30 0.43
CA THR A 20 24.20 17.10 -0.99
C THR A 20 23.53 18.37 -1.52
N ALA A 21 24.15 18.99 -2.52
CA ALA A 21 23.63 20.19 -3.17
C ALA A 21 22.21 19.93 -3.73
N GLY A 22 21.24 20.69 -3.22
CA GLY A 22 20.03 21.08 -3.96
C GLY A 22 18.86 20.10 -4.05
N ILE A 23 18.71 19.11 -3.15
CA ILE A 23 17.45 18.35 -3.09
C ILE A 23 16.31 19.34 -2.78
N PRO A 24 15.27 19.47 -3.62
CA PRO A 24 14.16 20.39 -3.37
C PRO A 24 13.38 19.93 -2.12
N ARG A 25 13.73 20.50 -0.96
CA ARG A 25 13.09 20.21 0.32
C ARG A 25 11.90 21.15 0.52
N PRO A 26 10.68 20.62 0.72
CA PRO A 26 9.54 21.48 1.02
C PRO A 26 9.72 22.20 2.36
N ALA A 27 9.39 23.50 2.41
CA ALA A 27 9.54 24.32 3.63
C ALA A 27 8.65 23.87 4.81
N ARG A 28 7.52 23.22 4.52
CA ARG A 28 6.64 22.57 5.50
C ARG A 28 6.27 21.19 5.00
N LEU A 29 6.34 20.18 5.84
CA LEU A 29 6.03 18.80 5.50
C LEU A 29 4.55 18.53 5.73
N LEU A 30 4.02 18.85 6.91
CA LEU A 30 2.63 18.62 7.26
C LEU A 30 1.74 19.78 6.79
N THR A 31 0.56 19.42 6.30
CA THR A 31 -0.45 20.36 5.82
C THR A 31 -1.79 20.08 6.47
N GLN A 32 -2.82 20.87 6.12
CA GLN A 32 -4.21 20.60 6.44
C GLN A 32 -5.04 20.92 5.20
N ASN A 33 -5.62 19.91 4.57
CA ASN A 33 -6.73 20.10 3.64
C ASN A 33 -8.00 20.53 4.42
N SER A 34 -9.12 20.81 3.73
CA SER A 34 -10.34 21.28 4.39
C SER A 34 -10.86 20.29 5.43
N GLU A 35 -10.95 19.01 5.08
CA GLU A 35 -11.46 17.95 5.96
C GLU A 35 -10.58 17.77 7.21
N MET A 36 -9.26 17.75 7.05
CA MET A 36 -8.33 17.65 8.17
C MET A 36 -8.40 18.87 9.08
N ARG A 37 -8.60 20.06 8.51
CA ARG A 37 -8.73 21.30 9.29
C ARG A 37 -9.98 21.31 10.16
N GLU A 38 -11.11 20.80 9.65
CA GLU A 38 -12.37 20.73 10.39
C GLU A 38 -12.27 19.90 11.66
N ILE A 39 -11.45 18.84 11.64
CA ILE A 39 -11.24 17.95 12.79
C ILE A 39 -9.96 18.26 13.57
N GLY A 40 -9.27 19.36 13.24
CA GLY A 40 -8.01 19.76 13.89
C GLY A 40 -6.82 18.83 13.63
N ALA A 41 -6.92 17.96 12.63
CA ALA A 41 -5.85 17.04 12.23
C ALA A 41 -4.92 17.65 11.18
N TRP A 42 -3.73 17.08 11.06
CA TRP A 42 -2.72 17.37 10.06
C TRP A 42 -2.57 16.19 9.11
N ASN A 43 -2.05 16.42 7.91
CA ASN A 43 -1.79 15.35 6.97
C ASN A 43 -0.42 15.46 6.30
N TRP A 44 0.21 14.29 6.15
CA TRP A 44 1.31 14.07 5.22
C TRP A 44 0.75 13.43 3.95
N SER A 45 1.25 13.82 2.77
CA SER A 45 0.72 13.32 1.50
C SER A 45 1.80 13.08 0.47
N LEU A 46 1.65 12.00 -0.29
CA LEU A 46 2.49 11.59 -1.41
C LEU A 46 1.65 11.62 -2.70
N PRO A 47 2.24 11.57 -3.91
CA PRO A 47 1.45 11.37 -5.11
C PRO A 47 0.80 9.99 -5.04
N ALA A 48 -0.45 9.85 -5.48
CA ALA A 48 -1.15 8.58 -5.42
C ALA A 48 -0.70 7.61 -6.52
N TRP A 49 -0.63 6.32 -6.17
CA TRP A 49 -0.37 5.19 -7.07
C TRP A 49 0.94 5.32 -7.84
N ALA A 50 0.91 5.09 -9.15
CA ALA A 50 2.08 5.06 -10.00
C ALA A 50 2.10 6.22 -10.99
N GLY A 51 3.31 6.69 -11.30
CA GLY A 51 3.51 7.80 -12.22
C GLY A 51 4.99 8.08 -12.50
N ARG A 52 5.26 9.30 -12.97
CA ARG A 52 6.61 9.79 -13.22
C ARG A 52 6.84 11.10 -12.45
N LEU A 53 8.01 11.21 -11.85
CA LEU A 53 8.52 12.45 -11.27
C LEU A 53 8.96 13.41 -12.40
N PRO A 54 9.11 14.73 -12.12
CA PRO A 54 9.57 15.70 -13.11
C PRO A 54 10.95 15.40 -13.69
N ASP A 55 11.80 14.69 -12.95
CA ASP A 55 13.14 14.24 -13.38
C ASP A 55 13.13 12.97 -14.26
N GLY A 56 11.94 12.43 -14.56
CA GLY A 56 11.74 11.28 -15.43
C GLY A 56 11.66 9.92 -14.70
N ARG A 57 12.03 9.83 -13.42
CA ARG A 57 11.96 8.59 -12.64
C ARG A 57 10.52 8.12 -12.51
N THR A 58 10.30 6.81 -12.69
CA THR A 58 9.01 6.19 -12.39
C THR A 58 8.89 5.90 -10.91
N TYR A 59 7.70 6.04 -10.36
CA TYR A 59 7.41 5.66 -8.98
C TYR A 59 6.12 4.84 -8.90
N ASN A 60 5.99 4.09 -7.81
CA ASN A 60 4.74 3.53 -7.34
C ASN A 60 4.67 3.67 -5.81
N THR A 61 3.78 4.55 -5.34
CA THR A 61 3.55 4.80 -3.91
C THR A 61 2.43 3.94 -3.33
N CYS A 62 1.70 3.17 -4.14
CA CYS A 62 0.65 2.26 -3.69
C CYS A 62 0.85 0.87 -4.33
N PRO A 63 1.88 0.11 -3.91
CA PRO A 63 2.23 -1.15 -4.54
C PRO A 63 1.10 -2.19 -4.46
N SER A 64 0.30 -2.17 -3.40
CA SER A 64 -0.85 -3.07 -3.23
C SER A 64 -2.17 -2.50 -3.75
N ALA A 65 -2.15 -1.47 -4.61
CA ALA A 65 -3.37 -0.93 -5.18
C ALA A 65 -4.07 -1.93 -6.13
N GLY A 66 -5.34 -2.21 -5.86
CA GLY A 66 -6.20 -3.06 -6.66
C GLY A 66 -7.19 -2.24 -7.49
N VAL A 67 -8.48 -2.51 -7.32
CA VAL A 67 -9.58 -1.74 -7.93
C VAL A 67 -9.53 -0.26 -7.53
N CYS A 68 -8.97 0.08 -6.37
CA CYS A 68 -8.83 1.47 -5.93
C CYS A 68 -8.04 2.35 -6.92
N ALA A 69 -7.06 1.78 -7.64
CA ALA A 69 -6.28 2.53 -8.64
C ALA A 69 -7.14 3.03 -9.81
N GLN A 70 -8.27 2.36 -10.08
CA GLN A 70 -9.17 2.65 -11.18
C GLN A 70 -10.14 3.81 -10.89
N VAL A 71 -10.34 4.13 -9.60
CA VAL A 71 -11.28 5.14 -9.08
C VAL A 71 -10.65 5.98 -7.97
N CYS A 72 -9.33 6.19 -8.04
CA CYS A 72 -8.58 6.90 -7.01
C CYS A 72 -8.95 8.38 -6.98
N TYR A 73 -9.59 8.83 -5.89
CA TYR A 73 -9.98 10.24 -5.71
C TYR A 73 -8.78 11.18 -5.74
N ALA A 74 -7.64 10.74 -5.18
CA ALA A 74 -6.38 11.49 -5.15
C ALA A 74 -5.68 11.62 -6.53
N ARG A 75 -6.32 11.14 -7.60
CA ARG A 75 -5.88 11.35 -9.00
C ARG A 75 -6.88 12.20 -9.78
N GLN A 76 -7.76 12.92 -9.09
CA GLN A 76 -8.80 13.77 -9.67
C GLN A 76 -8.90 15.11 -8.93
N GLY A 77 -9.67 16.04 -9.50
CA GLY A 77 -10.02 17.30 -8.84
C GLY A 77 -8.81 18.12 -8.39
N THR A 78 -8.84 18.59 -7.15
CA THR A 78 -7.81 19.48 -6.56
C THR A 78 -6.43 18.84 -6.49
N TYR A 79 -6.32 17.50 -6.44
CA TYR A 79 -5.04 16.79 -6.48
C TYR A 79 -4.30 16.95 -7.82
N LEU A 80 -5.01 17.35 -8.88
CA LEU A 80 -4.42 17.63 -10.19
C LEU A 80 -3.94 19.08 -10.34
N PHE A 81 -4.24 19.96 -9.38
CA PHE A 81 -3.78 21.35 -9.43
C PHE A 81 -2.24 21.38 -9.45
N PRO A 82 -1.61 22.18 -10.33
CA PRO A 82 -0.16 22.15 -10.52
C PRO A 82 0.65 22.32 -9.23
N THR A 83 0.19 23.19 -8.33
CA THR A 83 0.84 23.46 -7.03
C THR A 83 0.73 22.27 -6.08
N VAL A 84 -0.44 21.63 -6.00
CA VAL A 84 -0.67 20.43 -5.17
C VAL A 84 0.16 19.26 -5.70
N ARG A 85 0.13 19.03 -7.02
CA ARG A 85 0.91 17.97 -7.66
C ARG A 85 2.41 18.18 -7.48
N ALA A 86 2.91 19.40 -7.69
CA ALA A 86 4.32 19.74 -7.47
C ALA A 86 4.75 19.50 -6.02
N LYS A 87 3.89 19.87 -5.05
CA LYS A 87 4.13 19.60 -3.62
C LYS A 87 4.21 18.10 -3.31
N HIS A 88 3.29 17.29 -3.85
CA HIS A 88 3.33 15.84 -3.67
C HIS A 88 4.58 15.22 -4.30
N HIS A 89 4.96 15.64 -5.52
CA HIS A 89 6.21 15.20 -6.15
C HIS A 89 7.44 15.61 -5.34
N ALA A 90 7.50 16.83 -4.81
CA ALA A 90 8.60 17.25 -3.93
C ALA A 90 8.65 16.45 -2.62
N ASN A 91 7.50 16.14 -2.03
CA ASN A 91 7.43 15.27 -0.85
C ASN A 91 8.01 13.87 -1.15
N LEU A 92 7.61 13.26 -2.26
CA LEU A 92 8.12 11.94 -2.65
C LEU A 92 9.61 12.00 -2.99
N ALA A 93 10.05 12.98 -3.76
CA ALA A 93 11.46 13.15 -4.10
C ALA A 93 12.31 13.27 -2.83
N TYR A 94 11.87 14.04 -1.82
CA TYR A 94 12.61 14.14 -0.56
C TYR A 94 12.74 12.78 0.14
N VAL A 95 11.66 11.99 0.23
CA VAL A 95 11.69 10.66 0.83
C VAL A 95 12.61 9.70 0.04
N LEU A 96 12.60 9.77 -1.30
CA LEU A 96 13.41 8.89 -2.15
C LEU A 96 14.90 9.27 -2.16
N ASP A 97 15.19 10.56 -2.09
CA ASP A 97 16.54 11.09 -2.29
C ASP A 97 17.29 11.26 -0.96
N ASP A 98 16.58 11.48 0.15
CA ASP A 98 17.14 11.78 1.47
C ASP A 98 16.15 11.43 2.60
N LEU A 99 15.94 10.12 2.80
CA LEU A 99 15.02 9.61 3.82
C LEU A 99 15.42 10.03 5.25
N ASP A 100 16.71 10.08 5.56
CA ASP A 100 17.23 10.48 6.87
C ASP A 100 16.99 11.98 7.12
N GLY A 101 17.25 12.81 6.10
CA GLY A 101 16.91 14.22 6.13
C GLY A 101 15.41 14.45 6.28
N TRP A 102 14.58 13.71 5.53
CA TRP A 102 13.13 13.77 5.68
C TRP A 102 12.68 13.39 7.10
N THR A 103 13.25 12.32 7.67
CA THR A 103 12.96 11.87 9.03
C THR A 103 13.32 12.97 10.04
N THR A 104 14.51 13.55 9.92
CA THR A 104 14.98 14.65 10.76
C THR A 104 14.06 15.87 10.66
N ALA A 105 13.67 16.26 9.45
CA ALA A 105 12.78 17.40 9.23
C ALA A 105 11.36 17.14 9.77
N MET A 106 10.83 15.92 9.62
CA MET A 106 9.53 15.53 10.17
C MET A 106 9.55 15.57 11.69
N LEU A 107 10.59 15.03 12.32
CA LEU A 107 10.79 15.11 13.78
C LEU A 107 10.88 16.56 14.25
N ALA A 108 11.58 17.43 13.54
CA ALA A 108 11.69 18.84 13.89
C ALA A 108 10.33 19.57 13.80
N GLU A 109 9.56 19.33 12.75
CA GLU A 109 8.23 19.91 12.59
C GLU A 109 7.25 19.42 13.68
N LEU A 110 7.32 18.13 14.02
CA LEU A 110 6.51 17.51 15.08
C LEU A 110 6.92 17.94 16.50
N ALA A 111 8.12 18.51 16.70
CA ALA A 111 8.54 19.02 18.00
C ALA A 111 7.82 20.31 18.41
N HIS A 112 7.16 20.99 17.46
CA HIS A 112 6.50 22.25 17.73
C HIS A 112 5.35 22.08 18.74
N PRO A 113 5.16 22.99 19.74
CA PRO A 113 4.15 22.83 20.80
C PRO A 113 2.72 22.54 20.30
N ARG A 114 2.33 23.14 19.18
CA ARG A 114 1.02 22.91 18.53
C ARG A 114 0.75 21.45 18.12
N MET A 115 1.78 20.61 18.04
CA MET A 115 1.66 19.21 17.67
C MET A 115 1.40 18.30 18.88
N ARG A 116 1.58 18.81 20.11
CA ARG A 116 1.23 18.06 21.32
C ARG A 116 -0.27 17.83 21.37
N GLY A 117 -0.69 16.57 21.47
CA GLY A 117 -2.07 16.10 21.41
C GLY A 117 -2.69 16.17 20.02
N ALA A 118 -1.98 16.65 19.00
CA ALA A 118 -2.50 16.75 17.65
C ALA A 118 -2.61 15.37 16.98
N TRP A 119 -3.48 15.27 15.99
CA TRP A 119 -3.61 14.10 15.13
C TRP A 119 -2.91 14.33 13.80
N VAL A 120 -2.18 13.33 13.31
CA VAL A 120 -1.53 13.33 12.00
C VAL A 120 -2.01 12.12 11.21
N ARG A 121 -2.71 12.38 10.11
CA ARG A 121 -2.98 11.37 9.09
C ARG A 121 -1.72 11.15 8.27
N ILE A 122 -1.16 9.95 8.40
CA ILE A 122 -0.12 9.47 7.51
C ILE A 122 -0.81 9.05 6.21
N HIS A 123 -0.50 9.77 5.13
CA HIS A 123 -1.04 9.62 3.78
C HIS A 123 -2.50 10.08 3.64
N ASP A 124 -2.65 11.35 3.25
CA ASP A 124 -3.84 11.83 2.55
C ASP A 124 -3.93 11.27 1.11
N ALA A 125 -2.78 10.98 0.51
CA ALA A 125 -2.64 10.24 -0.73
C ALA A 125 -1.32 9.46 -0.74
N GLY A 126 -1.25 8.43 -1.59
CA GLY A 126 -0.18 7.43 -1.53
C GLY A 126 -0.45 6.36 -0.45
N ASP A 127 0.50 5.46 -0.27
CA ASP A 127 0.54 4.48 0.82
C ASP A 127 2.00 4.27 1.23
N PHE A 128 2.26 3.39 2.18
CA PHE A 128 3.60 2.92 2.46
C PHE A 128 4.12 2.16 1.23
N PHE A 129 5.25 2.57 0.65
CA PHE A 129 5.74 1.94 -0.59
C PHE A 129 7.00 1.09 -0.42
N SER A 130 7.71 1.22 0.70
CA SER A 130 8.83 0.36 1.07
C SER A 130 8.85 0.07 2.57
N ASP A 131 9.52 -1.03 2.94
CA ASP A 131 9.75 -1.39 4.34
C ASP A 131 10.60 -0.30 5.03
N THR A 132 11.62 0.24 4.36
CA THR A 132 12.44 1.36 4.87
C THR A 132 11.63 2.61 5.18
N TYR A 133 10.66 2.96 4.32
CA TYR A 133 9.82 4.13 4.52
C TYR A 133 8.82 3.95 5.68
N LEU A 134 8.24 2.75 5.83
CA LEU A 134 7.40 2.44 6.98
C LEU A 134 8.22 2.48 8.27
N THR A 135 9.42 1.87 8.30
CA THR A 135 10.29 1.90 9.47
C THR A 135 10.66 3.33 9.89
N ALA A 136 10.91 4.23 8.92
CA ALA A 136 11.15 5.64 9.22
C ALA A 136 9.94 6.32 9.90
N TRP A 137 8.71 6.01 9.46
CA TRP A 137 7.50 6.45 10.15
C TRP A 137 7.37 5.87 11.57
N LEU A 138 7.72 4.61 11.77
CA LEU A 138 7.70 4.00 13.10
C LEU A 138 8.69 4.68 14.06
N THR A 139 9.87 5.06 13.55
CA THR A 139 10.82 5.91 14.29
C THR A 139 10.19 7.25 14.65
N VAL A 140 9.57 7.94 13.67
CA VAL A 140 8.88 9.22 13.92
C VAL A 140 7.80 9.10 15.01
N CYS A 141 6.99 8.05 14.97
CA CYS A 141 5.94 7.82 15.97
C CYS A 141 6.54 7.65 17.37
N ARG A 142 7.57 6.80 17.52
CA ARG A 142 8.22 6.52 18.81
C ARG A 142 8.91 7.75 19.41
N GLU A 143 9.55 8.57 18.57
CA GLU A 143 10.27 9.79 18.98
C GLU A 143 9.35 11.00 19.26
N ARG A 144 8.05 10.87 18.94
CA ARG A 144 7.04 11.91 19.13
C ARG A 144 5.79 11.35 19.83
N PRO A 145 5.94 10.81 21.07
CA PRO A 145 4.84 10.14 21.78
C PRO A 145 3.67 11.08 22.10
N ASP A 146 3.91 12.40 22.17
CA ASP A 146 2.87 13.40 22.41
C ASP A 146 2.00 13.70 21.18
N THR A 147 2.34 13.19 19.99
CA THR A 147 1.51 13.32 18.77
C THR A 147 0.82 12.01 18.48
N ASN A 148 -0.45 12.04 18.09
CA ASN A 148 -1.19 10.86 17.64
C ASN A 148 -1.10 10.72 16.12
N PHE A 149 -0.88 9.50 15.65
CA PHE A 149 -0.78 9.17 14.23
C PHE A 149 -1.86 8.17 13.84
N TYR A 150 -2.37 8.33 12.62
CA TYR A 150 -3.23 7.30 12.04
C TYR A 150 -3.05 7.14 10.54
N ALA A 151 -3.33 5.95 10.02
CA ALA A 151 -3.21 5.64 8.60
C ALA A 151 -4.31 4.70 8.11
N TYR A 152 -4.71 4.91 6.86
CA TYR A 152 -5.35 3.86 6.05
C TYR A 152 -4.25 3.18 5.24
N THR A 153 -4.27 1.86 5.15
CA THR A 153 -3.29 1.16 4.31
C THR A 153 -3.87 -0.08 3.65
N LYS A 154 -3.32 -0.39 2.46
CA LYS A 154 -3.50 -1.66 1.73
C LYS A 154 -2.29 -2.57 1.83
N GLU A 155 -1.23 -2.14 2.52
CA GLU A 155 0.02 -2.87 2.71
C GLU A 155 -0.07 -3.83 3.91
N ILE A 156 -1.02 -4.76 3.85
CA ILE A 156 -1.36 -5.66 4.96
C ILE A 156 -0.15 -6.46 5.40
N ASP A 157 0.46 -7.20 4.47
CA ASP A 157 1.64 -8.03 4.70
C ASP A 157 2.80 -7.24 5.34
N ARG A 158 3.02 -5.99 4.90
CA ARG A 158 4.05 -5.13 5.50
C ARG A 158 3.71 -4.76 6.94
N PHE A 159 2.47 -4.38 7.23
CA PHE A 159 2.04 -4.05 8.59
C PHE A 159 2.09 -5.26 9.53
N ARG A 160 1.66 -6.44 9.06
CA ARG A 160 1.77 -7.70 9.82
C ARG A 160 3.19 -7.99 10.25
N ARG A 161 4.18 -7.74 9.37
CA ARG A 161 5.59 -7.98 9.67
C ARG A 161 6.24 -6.92 10.54
N LEU A 162 5.93 -5.64 10.29
CA LEU A 162 6.74 -4.52 10.81
C LEU A 162 6.05 -3.68 11.89
N VAL A 163 4.72 -3.73 11.98
CA VAL A 163 3.95 -2.88 12.89
C VAL A 163 3.32 -3.72 14.00
N GLU A 164 2.55 -4.74 13.63
CA GLU A 164 1.78 -5.52 14.60
C GLU A 164 2.60 -6.21 15.71
N PRO A 165 3.84 -6.68 15.49
CA PRO A 165 4.61 -7.31 16.54
C PRO A 165 4.98 -6.36 17.70
N ASP A 166 5.14 -5.06 17.41
CA ASP A 166 5.49 -4.02 18.39
C ASP A 166 5.01 -2.64 17.89
N PRO A 167 3.70 -2.35 18.00
CA PRO A 167 3.14 -1.11 17.47
C PRO A 167 3.47 0.07 18.39
N PRO A 168 3.91 1.24 17.87
CA PRO A 168 3.97 2.45 18.65
C PRO A 168 2.59 2.78 19.25
N ALA A 169 2.52 3.06 20.56
CA ALA A 169 1.27 3.27 21.26
C ALA A 169 0.42 4.43 20.72
N ASN A 170 1.06 5.39 20.05
CA ASN A 170 0.46 6.56 19.43
C ASN A 170 0.19 6.39 17.92
N LEU A 171 0.36 5.19 17.36
CA LEU A 171 0.03 4.88 15.97
C LEU A 171 -1.19 3.95 15.90
N LEU A 172 -2.27 4.45 15.33
CA LEU A 172 -3.44 3.65 14.99
C LEU A 172 -3.52 3.41 13.48
N TRP A 173 -4.14 2.33 13.04
CA TRP A 173 -4.33 2.08 11.61
C TRP A 173 -5.63 1.35 11.32
N VAL A 174 -6.04 1.41 10.06
CA VAL A 174 -7.16 0.66 9.51
C VAL A 174 -6.74 0.04 8.19
N TYR A 175 -7.01 -1.25 8.01
CA TYR A 175 -6.82 -1.91 6.73
C TYR A 175 -7.95 -1.53 5.78
N SER A 176 -7.62 -1.12 4.56
CA SER A 176 -8.62 -0.62 3.62
C SER A 176 -8.79 -1.57 2.43
N TYR A 177 -10.00 -2.06 2.21
CA TYR A 177 -10.36 -2.88 1.05
C TYR A 177 -10.14 -2.18 -0.30
N GLY A 178 -10.09 -2.97 -1.37
CA GLY A 178 -9.83 -2.54 -2.74
C GLY A 178 -8.36 -2.64 -3.15
N GLY A 179 -7.56 -3.41 -2.40
CA GLY A 179 -6.16 -3.69 -2.65
C GLY A 179 -5.93 -5.10 -3.21
N THR A 180 -4.70 -5.40 -3.62
CA THR A 180 -4.33 -6.75 -4.09
C THR A 180 -4.15 -7.75 -2.94
N GLN A 181 -4.13 -7.26 -1.70
CA GLN A 181 -3.90 -8.06 -0.50
C GLN A 181 -5.18 -8.31 0.32
N ASP A 182 -6.36 -7.89 -0.19
CA ASP A 182 -7.65 -8.07 0.49
C ASP A 182 -7.91 -9.48 1.05
N PRO A 183 -7.47 -10.60 0.42
CA PRO A 183 -7.63 -11.94 1.00
C PRO A 183 -6.92 -12.17 2.34
N ALA A 184 -5.98 -11.30 2.74
CA ALA A 184 -5.28 -11.36 4.02
C ALA A 184 -5.98 -10.56 5.14
N ILE A 185 -7.08 -9.87 4.82
CA ILE A 185 -7.91 -9.16 5.80
C ILE A 185 -8.84 -10.17 6.49
N ASP A 186 -8.85 -10.14 7.81
CA ASP A 186 -9.81 -10.85 8.65
C ASP A 186 -10.72 -9.83 9.32
N PRO A 187 -11.94 -9.57 8.80
CA PRO A 187 -12.84 -8.57 9.37
C PRO A 187 -13.34 -8.93 10.77
N ASP A 188 -13.13 -10.16 11.24
CA ASP A 188 -13.48 -10.60 12.60
C ASP A 188 -12.41 -10.25 13.64
N ARG A 189 -11.18 -9.97 13.21
CA ARG A 189 -10.10 -9.52 14.07
C ARG A 189 -9.69 -8.08 13.80
N ASP A 190 -9.69 -7.71 12.53
CA ASP A 190 -9.08 -6.48 12.06
C ASP A 190 -10.03 -5.29 12.13
N ARG A 191 -9.45 -4.12 12.31
CA ARG A 191 -10.11 -2.85 11.99
C ARG A 191 -10.02 -2.64 10.49
N VAL A 192 -11.16 -2.50 9.83
CA VAL A 192 -11.27 -2.48 8.37
C VAL A 192 -12.10 -1.31 7.86
N ALA A 193 -11.66 -0.73 6.76
CA ALA A 193 -12.39 0.29 6.01
C ALA A 193 -12.75 -0.23 4.62
N ASP A 194 -13.97 0.04 4.19
CA ASP A 194 -14.41 -0.22 2.82
C ASP A 194 -15.09 1.02 2.24
N VAL A 195 -15.00 1.18 0.92
CA VAL A 195 -15.62 2.31 0.22
C VAL A 195 -16.96 1.85 -0.34
N PHE A 196 -18.03 2.42 0.20
CA PHE A 196 -19.41 2.11 -0.17
C PHE A 196 -19.96 3.15 -1.16
N PRO A 197 -21.03 2.83 -1.93
CA PRO A 197 -21.67 3.81 -2.81
C PRO A 197 -22.15 5.07 -2.08
N ASP A 198 -22.73 4.91 -0.89
CA ASP A 198 -23.26 5.99 -0.05
C ASP A 198 -23.43 5.53 1.41
N THR A 199 -23.89 6.43 2.29
CA THR A 199 -24.11 6.18 3.72
C THR A 199 -25.29 5.26 4.02
N THR A 200 -26.28 5.20 3.14
CA THR A 200 -27.39 4.24 3.26
C THR A 200 -26.85 2.82 3.11
N ALA A 201 -26.05 2.56 2.07
CA ALA A 201 -25.42 1.26 1.84
C ALA A 201 -24.48 0.84 2.99
N ILE A 202 -23.81 1.79 3.64
CA ILE A 202 -23.01 1.54 4.85
C ILE A 202 -23.90 1.02 5.98
N THR A 203 -25.01 1.70 6.23
CA THR A 203 -25.96 1.37 7.30
C THR A 203 -26.62 0.02 7.06
N ASP A 204 -27.09 -0.22 5.83
CA ASP A 204 -27.73 -1.47 5.41
C ASP A 204 -26.80 -2.69 5.57
N ALA A 205 -25.48 -2.49 5.40
CA ALA A 205 -24.48 -3.52 5.62
C ALA A 205 -24.13 -3.75 7.10
N GLY A 206 -24.63 -2.92 8.02
CA GLY A 206 -24.29 -2.95 9.45
C GLY A 206 -22.91 -2.35 9.78
N TRP A 207 -22.39 -1.47 8.92
CA TRP A 207 -21.10 -0.79 9.10
C TRP A 207 -21.31 0.62 9.68
N THR A 208 -20.25 1.23 10.21
CA THR A 208 -20.32 2.59 10.76
C THR A 208 -19.63 3.58 9.84
N SER A 209 -20.32 4.66 9.46
CA SER A 209 -19.74 5.69 8.60
C SER A 209 -18.69 6.54 9.32
N ASN A 210 -17.62 6.91 8.61
CA ASN A 210 -16.64 7.91 9.06
C ASN A 210 -16.91 9.33 8.51
N GLU A 211 -18.03 9.58 7.83
CA GLU A 211 -18.28 10.85 7.13
C GLU A 211 -18.21 12.08 8.06
N ALA A 212 -18.67 11.94 9.31
CA ALA A 212 -18.65 13.03 10.29
C ALA A 212 -17.24 13.41 10.76
N SER A 213 -16.28 12.48 10.69
CA SER A 213 -14.88 12.73 11.06
C SER A 213 -14.02 11.57 10.60
N ASP A 214 -12.94 11.87 9.87
CA ASP A 214 -12.00 10.85 9.40
C ASP A 214 -11.33 10.08 10.55
N LEU A 215 -11.24 10.67 11.75
CA LEU A 215 -10.73 10.01 12.96
C LEU A 215 -11.59 8.81 13.40
N LEU A 216 -12.87 8.76 13.01
CA LEU A 216 -13.73 7.61 13.31
C LEU A 216 -13.23 6.32 12.67
N ALA A 217 -12.35 6.41 11.67
CA ALA A 217 -11.70 5.25 11.09
C ALA A 217 -10.87 4.45 12.11
N VAL A 218 -10.28 5.13 13.10
CA VAL A 218 -9.45 4.52 14.14
C VAL A 218 -10.03 4.63 15.55
N LEU A 219 -10.89 5.62 15.81
CA LEU A 219 -11.53 5.85 17.11
C LEU A 219 -12.95 5.27 17.20
N GLY A 220 -13.61 5.01 16.07
CA GLY A 220 -14.96 4.45 16.02
C GLY A 220 -14.99 2.92 16.05
N PRO A 221 -16.15 2.30 15.76
CA PRO A 221 -16.27 0.86 15.58
C PRO A 221 -15.29 0.31 14.53
N ARG A 222 -14.97 -0.98 14.63
CA ARG A 222 -13.95 -1.62 13.79
C ARG A 222 -14.28 -1.65 12.30
N LEU A 223 -15.57 -1.73 11.95
CA LEU A 223 -16.07 -1.84 10.58
C LEU A 223 -16.45 -0.44 10.08
N VAL A 224 -15.55 0.15 9.30
CA VAL A 224 -15.60 1.55 8.88
C VAL A 224 -16.11 1.64 7.44
N GLY A 225 -17.25 2.27 7.25
CA GLY A 225 -17.79 2.60 5.94
C GLY A 225 -17.33 3.99 5.50
N VAL A 226 -16.69 4.07 4.35
CA VAL A 226 -16.31 5.33 3.71
C VAL A 226 -17.25 5.58 2.54
N PRO A 227 -18.06 6.65 2.51
CA PRO A 227 -18.89 6.94 1.36
C PRO A 227 -18.01 7.31 0.15
N ALA A 228 -18.34 6.79 -1.02
CA ALA A 228 -17.62 7.09 -2.24
C ALA A 228 -17.72 8.58 -2.58
N ASN A 229 -16.60 9.17 -2.96
CA ASN A 229 -16.58 10.51 -3.55
C ASN A 229 -17.53 10.56 -4.75
N ARG A 230 -18.40 11.59 -4.80
CA ARG A 230 -19.43 11.77 -5.84
C ARG A 230 -18.85 12.25 -7.18
N ILE A 231 -17.90 11.47 -7.73
CA ILE A 231 -17.29 11.68 -9.04
C ILE A 231 -18.08 10.83 -10.06
N PRO A 232 -18.84 11.43 -10.99
CA PRO A 232 -19.86 10.71 -11.76
C PRO A 232 -19.34 9.47 -12.51
N HIS A 233 -18.16 9.57 -13.12
CA HIS A 233 -17.57 8.46 -13.85
C HIS A 233 -16.99 7.36 -12.95
N PHE A 234 -16.62 7.68 -11.69
CA PHE A 234 -16.25 6.68 -10.69
C PHE A 234 -17.48 5.97 -10.12
N VAL A 235 -18.53 6.71 -9.78
CA VAL A 235 -19.81 6.14 -9.33
C VAL A 235 -20.37 5.18 -10.39
N LYS A 236 -20.36 5.59 -11.67
CA LYS A 236 -20.76 4.71 -12.78
C LYS A 236 -19.89 3.44 -12.87
N ARG A 237 -18.60 3.54 -12.58
CA ARG A 237 -17.66 2.41 -12.62
C ARG A 237 -17.84 1.46 -11.44
N LEU A 238 -18.20 1.97 -10.27
CA LEU A 238 -18.50 1.17 -9.08
C LEU A 238 -19.74 0.31 -9.28
N GLN A 239 -20.74 0.79 -10.03
CA GLN A 239 -21.97 0.04 -10.34
C GLN A 239 -22.69 -0.44 -9.07
N GLY A 240 -22.70 0.39 -8.02
CA GLY A 240 -23.35 0.06 -6.74
C GLY A 240 -22.57 -0.90 -5.83
N ARG A 241 -21.40 -1.40 -6.27
CA ARG A 241 -20.54 -2.25 -5.44
C ARG A 241 -19.72 -1.42 -4.46
N ARG A 242 -19.39 -2.00 -3.31
CA ARG A 242 -18.26 -1.53 -2.49
C ARG A 242 -16.92 -2.05 -3.00
N PHE A 243 -15.80 -1.51 -2.52
CA PHE A 243 -14.49 -1.89 -3.04
C PHE A 243 -14.15 -3.36 -2.78
N SER A 244 -14.49 -3.91 -1.61
CA SER A 244 -14.25 -5.33 -1.31
C SER A 244 -14.94 -6.28 -2.31
N GLU A 245 -16.18 -5.99 -2.68
CA GLU A 245 -16.95 -6.76 -3.65
C GLU A 245 -16.30 -6.70 -5.04
N TRP A 246 -16.01 -5.48 -5.51
CA TRP A 246 -15.43 -5.30 -6.83
C TRP A 246 -14.03 -5.94 -6.93
N GLN A 247 -13.22 -5.85 -5.88
CA GLN A 247 -11.91 -6.50 -5.84
C GLN A 247 -12.05 -8.03 -5.86
N ALA A 248 -12.96 -8.58 -5.06
CA ALA A 248 -13.21 -10.02 -4.99
C ALA A 248 -13.68 -10.59 -6.34
N GLU A 249 -14.58 -9.90 -7.04
CA GLU A 249 -15.02 -10.24 -8.40
C GLU A 249 -13.82 -10.29 -9.36
N LEU A 250 -13.01 -9.24 -9.37
CA LEU A 250 -11.87 -9.11 -10.27
C LEU A 250 -10.83 -10.22 -10.02
N ASP A 251 -10.58 -10.57 -8.77
CA ASP A 251 -9.67 -11.66 -8.42
C ASP A 251 -10.26 -13.04 -8.74
N ALA A 252 -11.57 -13.25 -8.58
CA ALA A 252 -12.24 -14.46 -9.02
C ALA A 252 -12.11 -14.65 -10.54
N ASP A 253 -12.31 -13.59 -11.32
CA ASP A 253 -12.13 -13.60 -12.77
C ASP A 253 -10.68 -13.88 -13.20
N ARG A 254 -9.70 -13.30 -12.49
CA ARG A 254 -8.28 -13.61 -12.71
C ARG A 254 -7.98 -15.08 -12.44
N ARG A 255 -8.44 -15.64 -11.31
CA ARG A 255 -8.27 -17.05 -10.97
C ARG A 255 -8.92 -17.96 -12.01
N ALA A 256 -10.13 -17.65 -12.46
CA ALA A 256 -10.84 -18.41 -13.50
C ALA A 256 -10.09 -18.40 -14.84
N ARG A 257 -9.60 -17.23 -15.28
CA ARG A 257 -8.79 -17.11 -16.51
C ARG A 257 -7.49 -17.89 -16.42
N HIS A 258 -6.81 -17.84 -15.27
CA HIS A 258 -5.59 -18.61 -15.05
C HIS A 258 -5.85 -20.13 -15.09
N ARG A 259 -6.95 -20.61 -14.50
CA ARG A 259 -7.38 -22.02 -14.59
C ARG A 259 -7.64 -22.45 -16.04
N ARG A 260 -8.33 -21.62 -16.84
CA ARG A 260 -8.61 -21.91 -18.26
C ARG A 260 -7.37 -21.93 -19.16
N ARG A 261 -6.32 -21.18 -18.80
CA ARG A 261 -5.08 -21.06 -19.59
C ARG A 261 -4.02 -22.13 -19.26
N ARG A 262 -4.18 -22.89 -18.18
CA ARG A 262 -3.27 -24.01 -17.86
C ARG A 262 -3.53 -25.16 -18.85
N PRO A 263 -2.57 -25.56 -19.69
CA PRO A 263 -2.71 -26.74 -20.54
C PRO A 263 -2.53 -27.99 -19.66
N GLY A 264 -3.56 -28.84 -19.55
CA GLY A 264 -3.41 -30.19 -18.99
C GLY A 264 -4.48 -30.61 -17.97
N ASP A 265 -5.70 -30.86 -18.46
CA ASP A 265 -6.48 -32.02 -18.00
C ASP A 265 -7.32 -32.55 -19.18
N ARG A 266 -6.64 -32.82 -20.31
CA ARG A 266 -7.22 -33.73 -21.31
C ARG A 266 -6.85 -35.12 -20.82
N GLY A 267 -7.81 -35.75 -20.13
CA GLY A 267 -7.70 -37.11 -19.62
C GLY A 267 -7.12 -38.06 -20.66
N ASP A 268 -6.10 -38.80 -20.23
CA ASP A 268 -5.51 -39.93 -20.92
C ASP A 268 -6.56 -41.04 -21.03
N GLN A 269 -7.40 -41.00 -22.06
CA GLN A 269 -8.17 -42.17 -22.50
C GLN A 269 -7.34 -42.96 -23.52
N ARG A 270 -6.26 -43.59 -23.06
CA ARG A 270 -5.68 -44.74 -23.76
C ARG A 270 -6.45 -45.99 -23.36
N GLY A 271 -7.40 -46.38 -24.22
CA GLY A 271 -8.14 -47.64 -24.09
C GLY A 271 -7.21 -48.86 -24.12
N PRO A 272 -7.62 -49.99 -23.52
CA PRO A 272 -6.76 -51.17 -23.41
C PRO A 272 -6.54 -51.79 -24.80
N GLY A 273 -5.28 -51.84 -25.21
CA GLY A 273 -4.85 -52.45 -26.46
C GLY A 273 -5.22 -53.94 -26.54
N ARG A 274 -5.99 -54.29 -27.57
CA ARG A 274 -6.37 -55.66 -27.93
C ARG A 274 -5.12 -56.39 -28.45
N ARG A 275 -4.59 -57.35 -27.70
CA ARG A 275 -3.55 -58.28 -28.17
C ARG A 275 -4.12 -59.19 -29.26
N SER A 276 -3.62 -59.04 -30.49
CA SER A 276 -3.84 -59.96 -31.60
C SER A 276 -2.66 -60.93 -31.68
N ARG A 277 -2.90 -62.20 -31.33
CA ARG A 277 -2.04 -63.34 -31.66
C ARG A 277 -2.07 -63.53 -33.18
N ARG A 278 -0.91 -63.58 -33.84
CA ARG A 278 -0.78 -64.23 -35.15
C ARG A 278 0.13 -65.45 -35.03
N THR A 279 -0.43 -66.54 -35.50
CA THR A 279 0.06 -67.91 -35.53
C THR A 279 1.04 -68.12 -36.69
N SER A 280 1.93 -69.08 -36.45
CA SER A 280 2.83 -69.78 -37.38
C SER A 280 2.13 -70.33 -38.63
N GLY A 281 2.87 -70.39 -39.73
CA GLY A 281 2.50 -71.15 -40.92
C GLY A 281 3.70 -71.27 -41.87
N SER A 282 4.51 -72.31 -41.67
CA SER A 282 5.41 -72.87 -42.68
C SER A 282 4.64 -73.86 -43.54
N THR A 283 4.84 -73.84 -44.85
CA THR A 283 4.72 -75.05 -45.69
C THR A 283 5.50 -74.85 -46.98
N ASP A 284 6.32 -75.85 -47.24
CA ASP A 284 7.13 -76.11 -48.42
C ASP A 284 6.31 -76.22 -49.71
N ALA A 285 6.99 -75.98 -50.84
CA ALA A 285 6.57 -76.38 -52.18
C ALA A 285 7.65 -77.28 -52.80
N PRO A 286 7.28 -78.35 -53.54
CA PRO A 286 8.23 -79.32 -54.09
C PRO A 286 8.67 -79.02 -55.54
N ALA A 287 9.68 -79.82 -55.92
CA ALA A 287 10.48 -79.90 -57.14
C ALA A 287 9.77 -79.83 -58.51
N GLN A 288 10.49 -79.26 -59.48
CA GLN A 288 11.10 -79.96 -60.62
C GLN A 288 12.33 -79.19 -61.11
#